data_AF-A0A7V1V6J4-F1
#
_entry.id   AF-A0A7V1V6J4-F1
#
_cell.length_a   1.000
_cell.length_b   1.000
_cell.length_c   1.000
_cell.angle_alpha   90.00
_cell.angle_beta   90.00
_cell.angle_gamma   90.00
#
_symmetry.space_group_name_H-M   'P 1'
#
loop_
_entity.id
_entity.type
_entity.pdbx_description
1 polymer ?
#
loop_
_entity_poly.entity_id
_entity_poly.type
_entity_poly.pdbx_seq_one_letter_code
_entity_poly.pdbx_strand_id
1 'polypeptide(L)'
;MQANGLVNWRVRLGVAVFALLCAVGMTAFGAFAAGADKVTVTTEGTAPFQRDLSLDEVRARARDEARRNAIEQAVGVFVRATTVIHNSQIAEELITAVARGVIEEERWLDERIEEVKTMPASGPPAAVYRSKLKAVIRPVRVEHRGGFEVRASLNAQVFQHGDEALIRVRTTQPAYIHVFSVTGDGSVSMLVPNRFMAKNLVSTDEELVFPSEAMKTIGVRLRVMLPKQAKKATEYIKVIATKRPVQLVTEGPADGTFRTFAGAEGAMIQDVVKRLALLEDEEWAEITLPYEVRQ
;
A
#
# COMPACT_ATOMS: atom_id res chain seq x y z
N MET A 1 -40.11 -29.52 81.78
CA MET A 1 -39.08 -28.48 82.01
C MET A 1 -38.40 -28.19 80.68
N GLN A 2 -38.62 -26.95 80.19
CA GLN A 2 -37.85 -26.11 79.25
C GLN A 2 -37.21 -26.72 77.98
N ALA A 3 -37.28 -26.14 76.77
CA ALA A 3 -37.96 -24.98 76.18
C ALA A 3 -37.74 -25.01 74.64
N ASN A 4 -38.69 -24.45 73.86
CA ASN A 4 -38.62 -23.71 72.58
C ASN A 4 -37.56 -24.07 71.51
N GLY A 5 -37.81 -24.15 70.20
CA GLY A 5 -38.89 -23.64 69.35
C GLY A 5 -38.30 -23.17 67.99
N LEU A 6 -39.09 -23.34 66.92
CA LEU A 6 -38.99 -22.74 65.56
C LEU A 6 -37.88 -23.25 64.62
N VAL A 7 -38.21 -24.09 63.63
CA VAL A 7 -38.73 -23.74 62.27
C VAL A 7 -37.71 -22.92 61.47
N ASN A 8 -37.08 -23.52 60.45
CA ASN A 8 -37.42 -23.17 59.07
C ASN A 8 -36.78 -24.11 58.00
N TRP A 9 -37.66 -24.65 57.13
CA TRP A 9 -37.59 -25.03 55.70
C TRP A 9 -36.28 -24.77 54.91
N ARG A 10 -35.90 -25.48 53.85
CA ARG A 10 -36.47 -26.58 53.06
C ARG A 10 -35.32 -27.14 52.22
N VAL A 11 -35.01 -28.41 52.43
CA VAL A 11 -34.09 -29.20 51.59
C VAL A 11 -34.92 -30.30 50.93
N ARG A 12 -34.76 -30.41 49.61
CA ARG A 12 -35.08 -31.56 48.73
C ARG A 12 -36.54 -31.84 48.40
N LEU A 13 -36.85 -31.64 47.12
CA LEU A 13 -37.37 -32.59 46.11
C LEU A 13 -37.46 -31.77 44.81
N GLY A 14 -37.07 -32.16 43.61
CA GLY A 14 -36.71 -33.45 43.03
C GLY A 14 -37.06 -33.34 41.54
N VAL A 15 -36.14 -33.75 40.66
CA VAL A 15 -36.40 -34.33 39.33
C VAL A 15 -37.00 -33.43 38.23
N ALA A 16 -36.38 -33.50 37.05
CA ALA A 16 -36.89 -33.13 35.72
C ALA A 16 -36.71 -31.70 35.19
N VAL A 17 -35.49 -31.16 35.14
CA VAL A 17 -35.07 -30.23 34.04
C VAL A 17 -33.55 -30.31 33.87
N PHE A 18 -32.98 -31.33 33.23
CA PHE A 18 -31.58 -31.23 32.75
C PHE A 18 -31.27 -32.33 31.71
N ALA A 19 -32.03 -32.33 30.61
CA ALA A 19 -31.78 -33.20 29.47
C ALA A 19 -32.22 -32.50 28.18
N LEU A 20 -31.54 -31.43 27.79
CA LEU A 20 -31.37 -31.03 26.38
C LEU A 20 -30.35 -29.88 26.27
N LEU A 21 -29.05 -30.20 26.33
CA LEU A 21 -27.99 -29.23 26.01
C LEU A 21 -26.75 -29.96 25.47
N CYS A 22 -26.98 -30.73 24.40
CA CYS A 22 -25.94 -31.20 23.49
C CYS A 22 -26.58 -31.33 22.10
N ALA A 23 -25.90 -30.80 21.09
CA ALA A 23 -26.20 -30.83 19.65
C ALA A 23 -27.18 -29.77 19.10
N VAL A 24 -26.69 -28.53 18.94
CA VAL A 24 -26.72 -27.86 17.62
C VAL A 24 -25.37 -27.15 17.45
N GLY A 25 -24.39 -27.90 16.94
CA GLY A 25 -23.31 -27.30 16.17
C GLY A 25 -23.82 -27.09 14.76
N MET A 26 -23.97 -25.83 14.35
CA MET A 26 -23.94 -25.43 12.95
C MET A 26 -23.62 -23.94 12.90
N THR A 27 -22.30 -23.70 12.82
CA THR A 27 -21.68 -22.67 11.98
C THR A 27 -22.60 -21.55 11.49
N ALA A 28 -22.66 -20.48 12.26
CA ALA A 28 -22.74 -19.15 11.69
C ALA A 28 -21.47 -18.41 12.11
N PHE A 29 -20.34 -18.84 11.54
CA PHE A 29 -19.30 -17.85 11.23
C PHE A 29 -19.98 -16.91 10.24
N GLY A 30 -20.56 -15.83 10.75
CA GLY A 30 -20.91 -14.69 9.92
C GLY A 30 -19.64 -14.34 9.18
N ALA A 31 -19.63 -14.58 7.87
CA ALA A 31 -18.61 -14.06 7.01
C ALA A 31 -18.57 -12.56 7.26
N PHE A 32 -17.52 -12.10 7.94
CA PHE A 32 -17.11 -10.71 7.80
C PHE A 32 -16.70 -10.56 6.34
N ALA A 33 -17.68 -10.26 5.49
CA ALA A 33 -17.39 -9.59 4.25
C ALA A 33 -16.78 -8.25 4.67
N ALA A 34 -15.46 -8.19 4.68
CA ALA A 34 -14.72 -6.94 4.78
C ALA A 34 -15.06 -6.14 3.51
N GLY A 35 -16.16 -5.39 3.56
CA GLY A 35 -16.56 -4.48 2.50
C GLY A 35 -15.53 -3.37 2.45
N ALA A 36 -14.68 -3.35 1.43
CA ALA A 36 -13.92 -2.16 1.12
C ALA A 36 -14.91 -1.04 0.77
N ASP A 37 -14.83 0.09 1.48
CA ASP A 37 -15.73 1.22 1.26
C ASP A 37 -15.67 1.70 -0.20
N LYS A 38 -16.85 1.90 -0.80
CA LYS A 38 -16.97 2.36 -2.19
C LYS A 38 -16.56 3.84 -2.28
N VAL A 39 -15.80 4.18 -3.30
CA VAL A 39 -15.34 5.55 -3.56
C VAL A 39 -16.07 6.12 -4.77
N THR A 40 -16.69 7.29 -4.62
CA THR A 40 -17.30 8.02 -5.73
C THR A 40 -16.35 9.10 -6.23
N VAL A 41 -16.08 9.11 -7.54
CA VAL A 41 -15.21 10.11 -8.19
C VAL A 41 -15.89 10.72 -9.40
N THR A 42 -15.40 11.88 -9.83
CA THR A 42 -15.80 12.51 -11.09
C THR A 42 -14.54 12.89 -11.85
N THR A 43 -14.37 12.33 -13.05
CA THR A 43 -13.17 12.46 -13.86
C THR A 43 -13.51 12.85 -15.29
N GLU A 44 -12.49 13.32 -16.00
CA GLU A 44 -12.58 13.65 -17.42
C GLU A 44 -11.52 12.85 -18.18
N GLY A 45 -11.82 12.51 -19.42
CA GLY A 45 -10.88 11.91 -20.37
C GLY A 45 -11.02 12.58 -21.73
N THR A 46 -9.90 12.70 -22.44
CA THR A 46 -9.85 13.40 -23.73
C THR A 46 -9.16 12.59 -24.80
N ALA A 47 -9.63 12.67 -26.05
CA ALA A 47 -8.95 12.05 -27.17
C ALA A 47 -8.90 13.00 -28.39
N PRO A 48 -7.73 13.24 -28.98
CA PRO A 48 -7.61 14.07 -30.17
C PRO A 48 -8.11 13.33 -31.42
N PHE A 49 -8.68 14.07 -32.37
CA PHE A 49 -8.99 13.52 -33.69
C PHE A 49 -7.70 13.29 -34.49
N GLN A 50 -7.56 12.10 -35.06
CA GLN A 50 -6.45 11.72 -35.94
C GLN A 50 -7.03 11.30 -37.31
N ARG A 51 -6.23 11.39 -38.38
CA ARG A 51 -6.71 11.18 -39.76
C ARG A 51 -7.27 9.77 -40.01
N ASP A 52 -6.84 8.82 -39.21
CA ASP A 52 -7.09 7.39 -39.30
C ASP A 52 -8.16 6.89 -38.30
N LEU A 53 -8.74 7.78 -37.49
CA LEU A 53 -9.73 7.39 -36.47
C LEU A 53 -11.12 7.90 -36.79
N SER A 54 -12.09 7.01 -36.67
CA SER A 54 -13.51 7.33 -36.66
C SER A 54 -13.91 8.06 -35.37
N LEU A 55 -15.05 8.75 -35.42
CA LEU A 55 -15.63 9.40 -34.22
C LEU A 55 -15.85 8.39 -33.08
N ASP A 56 -16.29 7.18 -33.40
CA ASP A 56 -16.55 6.13 -32.41
C ASP A 56 -15.26 5.67 -31.73
N GLU A 57 -14.15 5.55 -32.46
CA GLU A 57 -12.84 5.21 -31.89
C GLU A 57 -12.28 6.33 -31.00
N VAL A 58 -12.44 7.59 -31.42
CA VAL A 58 -12.02 8.74 -30.61
C VAL A 58 -12.85 8.83 -29.32
N ARG A 59 -14.16 8.63 -29.41
CA ARG A 59 -15.06 8.57 -28.25
C ARG A 59 -14.68 7.43 -27.32
N ALA A 60 -14.41 6.23 -27.84
CA ALA A 60 -14.00 5.08 -27.05
C ALA A 60 -12.72 5.39 -26.26
N ARG A 61 -11.70 5.96 -26.91
CA ARG A 61 -10.45 6.36 -26.24
C ARG A 61 -10.67 7.40 -25.13
N ALA A 62 -11.49 8.42 -25.37
CA ALA A 62 -11.79 9.43 -24.35
C ALA A 62 -12.51 8.83 -23.13
N ARG A 63 -13.43 7.88 -23.37
CA ARG A 63 -14.13 7.15 -22.31
C ARG A 63 -13.19 6.23 -21.52
N ASP A 64 -12.30 5.52 -22.20
CA ASP A 64 -11.32 4.63 -21.56
C ASP A 64 -10.32 5.41 -20.72
N GLU A 65 -9.91 6.60 -21.17
CA GLU A 65 -9.12 7.53 -20.35
C GLU A 65 -9.90 8.01 -19.11
N ALA A 66 -11.16 8.40 -19.26
CA ALA A 66 -11.99 8.83 -18.12
C ALA A 66 -12.16 7.73 -17.07
N ARG A 67 -12.37 6.47 -17.50
CA ARG A 67 -12.44 5.29 -16.63
C ARG A 67 -11.13 5.02 -15.91
N ARG A 68 -10.01 5.06 -16.63
CA ARG A 68 -8.67 4.88 -16.05
C ARG A 68 -8.41 5.93 -14.98
N ASN A 69 -8.70 7.20 -15.29
CA ASN A 69 -8.57 8.30 -14.32
C ASN A 69 -9.46 8.09 -13.10
N ALA A 70 -10.68 7.55 -13.29
CA ALA A 70 -11.60 7.27 -12.19
C ALA A 70 -11.06 6.19 -11.25
N ILE A 71 -10.51 5.11 -11.80
CA ILE A 71 -9.85 4.04 -11.03
C ILE A 71 -8.64 4.63 -10.27
N GLU A 72 -7.76 5.35 -10.95
CA GLU A 72 -6.57 5.95 -10.33
C GLU A 72 -6.93 6.89 -9.17
N GLN A 73 -7.92 7.77 -9.36
CA GLN A 73 -8.36 8.71 -8.32
C GLN A 73 -9.00 7.98 -7.15
N ALA A 74 -9.85 6.98 -7.41
CA ALA A 74 -10.51 6.22 -6.36
C ALA A 74 -9.53 5.41 -5.50
N VAL A 75 -8.56 4.76 -6.15
CA VAL A 75 -7.46 4.05 -5.47
C VAL A 75 -6.65 5.04 -4.63
N GLY A 76 -6.30 6.21 -5.18
CA GLY A 76 -5.59 7.25 -4.43
C GLY A 76 -6.36 7.77 -3.21
N VAL A 77 -7.69 7.92 -3.31
CA VAL A 77 -8.55 8.31 -2.16
C VAL A 77 -8.61 7.20 -1.12
N PHE A 78 -8.76 5.95 -1.53
CA PHE A 78 -8.77 4.80 -0.63
C PHE A 78 -7.48 4.68 0.18
N VAL A 79 -6.32 4.84 -0.48
CA VAL A 79 -5.01 4.87 0.19
C VAL A 79 -5.00 5.98 1.22
N ARG A 80 -5.34 7.22 0.83
CA ARG A 80 -5.34 8.37 1.75
C ARG A 80 -6.25 8.15 2.97
N ALA A 81 -7.44 7.57 2.79
CA ALA A 81 -8.40 7.32 3.87
C ALA A 81 -7.90 6.27 4.86
N THR A 82 -7.21 5.24 4.36
CA THR A 82 -6.56 4.22 5.19
C THR A 82 -5.36 4.83 5.94
N THR A 83 -4.59 5.71 5.30
CA THR A 83 -3.37 6.33 5.87
C THR A 83 -3.63 7.42 6.94
N VAL A 84 -4.88 7.77 7.28
CA VAL A 84 -5.12 8.76 8.36
C VAL A 84 -5.04 8.09 9.75
N ILE A 85 -3.84 7.79 10.24
CA ILE A 85 -3.60 7.58 11.69
C ILE A 85 -2.26 8.18 12.13
N HIS A 86 -2.30 8.87 13.27
CA HIS A 86 -1.19 9.45 14.00
C HIS A 86 -0.02 8.47 14.23
N ASN A 87 1.20 9.00 14.12
CA ASN A 87 2.48 8.47 14.61
C ASN A 87 2.56 6.93 14.78
N SER A 88 3.25 6.30 13.83
CA SER A 88 3.79 4.92 13.85
C SER A 88 3.00 3.76 13.22
N GLN A 89 1.84 3.99 12.60
CA GLN A 89 1.12 2.96 11.79
C GLN A 89 1.26 3.12 10.27
N ILE A 90 1.96 4.18 9.81
CA ILE A 90 2.09 4.59 8.40
C ILE A 90 2.66 3.48 7.51
N ALA A 91 3.50 2.56 8.01
CA ALA A 91 4.21 1.57 7.20
C ALA A 91 3.44 0.25 6.96
N GLU A 92 2.52 -0.12 7.85
CA GLU A 92 1.80 -1.40 7.77
C GLU A 92 0.68 -1.34 6.71
N GLU A 93 0.11 -0.16 6.46
CA GLU A 93 -0.97 0.05 5.48
C GLU A 93 -0.51 0.65 4.15
N LEU A 94 0.74 1.13 4.07
CA LEU A 94 1.25 1.89 2.92
C LEU A 94 1.21 1.13 1.60
N ILE A 95 1.35 -0.20 1.67
CA ILE A 95 1.55 -1.06 0.51
C ILE A 95 0.67 -2.33 0.57
N THR A 96 0.06 -2.60 1.73
CA THR A 96 -1.12 -3.48 1.83
C THR A 96 -2.33 -2.93 1.06
N ALA A 97 -2.32 -1.63 0.71
CA ALA A 97 -3.37 -0.93 -0.02
C ALA A 97 -3.10 -0.74 -1.53
N VAL A 98 -2.48 -1.71 -2.21
CA VAL A 98 -2.64 -1.79 -3.68
C VAL A 98 -4.07 -2.27 -3.95
N ALA A 99 -5.00 -1.35 -3.83
CA ALA A 99 -6.38 -1.56 -4.20
C ALA A 99 -6.48 -1.55 -5.72
N ARG A 100 -7.00 -2.63 -6.30
CA ARG A 100 -7.51 -2.59 -7.68
C ARG A 100 -8.91 -1.98 -7.68
N GLY A 101 -9.19 -1.01 -8.53
CA GLY A 101 -10.54 -0.45 -8.62
C GLY A 101 -11.40 -1.25 -9.57
N VAL A 102 -12.55 -1.76 -9.11
CA VAL A 102 -13.62 -2.24 -10.00
C VAL A 102 -14.68 -1.16 -10.11
N ILE A 103 -14.98 -0.75 -11.33
CA ILE A 103 -16.09 0.16 -11.60
C ILE A 103 -17.40 -0.62 -11.42
N GLU A 104 -18.19 -0.24 -10.42
CA GLU A 104 -19.51 -0.84 -10.20
C GLU A 104 -20.61 -0.07 -10.93
N GLU A 105 -20.46 1.26 -11.00
CA GLU A 105 -21.44 2.14 -11.64
C GLU A 105 -20.73 3.22 -12.46
N GLU A 106 -21.25 3.47 -13.67
CA GLU A 106 -20.80 4.54 -14.56
C GLU A 106 -21.98 5.46 -14.90
N ARG A 107 -21.76 6.78 -14.79
CA ARG A 107 -22.69 7.80 -15.29
C ARG A 107 -21.94 8.89 -16.05
N TRP A 108 -22.14 8.94 -17.36
CA TRP A 108 -21.64 10.02 -18.21
C TRP A 108 -22.43 11.29 -17.93
N LEU A 109 -21.73 12.34 -17.50
CA LEU A 109 -22.32 13.63 -17.18
C LEU A 109 -22.33 14.56 -18.38
N ASP A 110 -21.31 14.45 -19.23
CA ASP A 110 -21.16 15.29 -20.42
C ASP A 110 -20.22 14.65 -21.44
N GLU A 111 -20.51 14.84 -22.72
CA GLU A 111 -19.72 14.36 -23.85
C GLU A 111 -19.81 15.36 -25.00
N ARG A 112 -18.67 15.92 -25.40
CA ARG A 112 -18.64 17.00 -26.40
C ARG A 112 -17.31 17.05 -27.15
N ILE A 113 -17.37 17.58 -28.37
CA ILE A 113 -16.18 17.95 -29.14
C ILE A 113 -15.79 19.38 -28.74
N GLU A 114 -14.51 19.59 -28.45
CA GLU A 114 -13.96 20.90 -28.14
C GLU A 114 -12.73 21.18 -29.00
N GLU A 115 -12.59 22.43 -29.43
CA GLU A 115 -11.34 22.91 -30.00
C GLU A 115 -10.37 23.29 -28.88
N VAL A 116 -9.22 22.62 -28.85
CA VAL A 116 -8.13 22.96 -27.93
C VAL A 116 -7.13 23.84 -28.65
N LYS A 117 -6.92 25.04 -28.11
CA LYS A 117 -5.84 25.93 -28.57
C LYS A 117 -4.50 25.37 -28.07
N THR A 118 -3.71 24.78 -28.95
CA THR A 118 -2.31 24.45 -28.67
C THR A 118 -1.48 25.74 -28.61
N MET A 119 -0.73 25.96 -27.53
CA MET A 119 0.27 27.02 -27.44
C MET A 119 1.68 26.45 -27.21
N PRO A 120 2.73 27.05 -27.83
CA PRO A 120 2.70 28.22 -28.71
C PRO A 120 2.76 27.88 -30.22
N ALA A 121 1.76 28.36 -30.96
CA ALA A 121 1.84 28.90 -32.34
C ALA A 121 2.53 28.10 -33.47
N SER A 122 2.08 26.88 -33.80
CA SER A 122 2.53 26.25 -35.08
C SER A 122 1.53 25.28 -35.74
N GLY A 123 0.31 25.12 -35.22
CA GLY A 123 -0.63 24.15 -35.78
C GLY A 123 -2.06 24.69 -35.87
N PRO A 124 -2.88 24.17 -36.81
CA PRO A 124 -4.32 24.41 -36.79
C PRO A 124 -4.92 23.91 -35.46
N PRO A 125 -6.01 24.54 -34.97
CA PRO A 125 -6.69 24.12 -33.75
C PRO A 125 -6.98 22.62 -33.80
N ALA A 126 -6.61 21.90 -32.72
CA ALA A 126 -6.86 20.48 -32.61
C ALA A 126 -8.22 20.26 -31.94
N ALA A 127 -9.14 19.61 -32.63
CA ALA A 127 -10.37 19.13 -32.01
C ALA A 127 -10.03 17.93 -31.11
N VAL A 128 -10.64 17.89 -29.93
CA VAL A 128 -10.62 16.73 -29.03
C VAL A 128 -12.05 16.35 -28.66
N TYR A 129 -12.29 15.07 -28.42
CA TYR A 129 -13.50 14.60 -27.78
C TYR A 129 -13.27 14.53 -26.28
N ARG A 130 -14.10 15.24 -25.49
CA ARG A 130 -14.05 15.23 -24.02
C ARG A 130 -15.22 14.43 -23.48
N SER A 131 -14.95 13.51 -22.55
CA SER A 131 -15.96 12.75 -21.81
C SER A 131 -15.82 12.99 -20.31
N LYS A 132 -16.93 13.31 -19.64
CA LYS A 132 -17.00 13.49 -18.19
C LYS A 132 -17.75 12.34 -17.55
N LEU A 133 -17.10 11.62 -16.65
CA LEU A 133 -17.59 10.42 -15.99
C LEU A 133 -17.76 10.68 -14.50
N LYS A 134 -18.91 10.31 -13.95
CA LYS A 134 -19.08 10.03 -12.52
C LYS A 134 -19.10 8.52 -12.35
N ALA A 135 -18.21 7.99 -11.50
CA ALA A 135 -18.11 6.54 -11.28
C ALA A 135 -18.10 6.20 -9.79
N VAL A 136 -18.65 5.04 -9.46
CA VAL A 136 -18.52 4.39 -8.15
C VAL A 136 -17.54 3.24 -8.31
N ILE A 137 -16.43 3.31 -7.59
CA ILE A 137 -15.35 2.34 -7.64
C ILE A 137 -15.32 1.59 -6.32
N ARG A 138 -15.31 0.26 -6.39
CA ARG A 138 -14.99 -0.58 -5.24
C ARG A 138 -13.50 -0.96 -5.28
N PRO A 139 -12.72 -0.58 -4.26
CA PRO A 139 -11.37 -1.10 -4.04
C PRO A 139 -11.42 -2.62 -3.83
N VAL A 140 -10.59 -3.35 -4.54
CA VAL A 140 -10.37 -4.79 -4.39
C VAL A 140 -9.00 -4.96 -3.78
N ARG A 141 -8.97 -5.49 -2.55
CA ARG A 141 -7.73 -5.95 -1.94
C ARG A 141 -7.30 -7.21 -2.67
N VAL A 142 -6.08 -7.18 -3.19
CA VAL A 142 -5.48 -8.33 -3.82
C VAL A 142 -4.90 -9.23 -2.73
N GLU A 143 -5.41 -10.45 -2.61
CA GLU A 143 -4.67 -11.53 -1.96
C GLU A 143 -3.57 -11.98 -2.92
N HIS A 144 -2.30 -11.91 -2.52
CA HIS A 144 -1.18 -12.38 -3.34
C HIS A 144 -1.28 -13.89 -3.54
N ARG A 145 -1.86 -14.31 -4.68
CA ARG A 145 -1.96 -15.70 -5.10
C ARG A 145 -0.89 -15.99 -6.15
N GLY A 146 0.38 -16.01 -5.75
CA GLY A 146 1.48 -16.33 -6.65
C GLY A 146 2.68 -16.84 -5.88
N GLY A 147 3.41 -17.84 -6.42
CA GLY A 147 4.63 -18.39 -5.80
C GLY A 147 5.85 -17.44 -5.82
N PHE A 148 5.63 -16.15 -6.10
CA PHE A 148 6.65 -15.12 -6.03
C PHE A 148 6.65 -14.52 -4.63
N GLU A 149 7.70 -14.79 -3.87
CA GLU A 149 7.84 -14.33 -2.48
C GLU A 149 9.13 -13.52 -2.34
N VAL A 150 9.08 -12.51 -1.48
CA VAL A 150 10.25 -11.82 -0.96
C VAL A 150 10.40 -12.12 0.53
N ARG A 151 11.62 -12.42 0.96
CA ARG A 151 11.97 -12.61 2.36
C ARG A 151 13.04 -11.61 2.73
N ALA A 152 12.89 -11.01 3.90
CA ALA A 152 13.87 -10.07 4.40
C ALA A 152 14.08 -10.24 5.91
N SER A 153 15.25 -9.82 6.38
CA SER A 153 15.59 -9.84 7.80
C SER A 153 16.47 -8.66 8.19
N LEU A 154 16.35 -8.24 9.44
CA LEU A 154 17.28 -7.36 10.12
C LEU A 154 18.22 -8.17 11.02
N ASN A 155 19.40 -7.62 11.33
CA ASN A 155 20.32 -8.20 12.31
C ASN A 155 19.82 -8.13 13.76
N ALA A 156 18.84 -7.27 14.06
CA ALA A 156 18.14 -7.20 15.34
C ALA A 156 16.71 -6.68 15.16
N GLN A 157 15.86 -6.91 16.17
CA GLN A 157 14.50 -6.32 16.24
C GLN A 157 14.41 -5.17 17.25
N VAL A 158 15.40 -5.04 18.12
CA VAL A 158 15.54 -3.95 19.09
C VAL A 158 16.95 -3.40 18.95
N PHE A 159 17.05 -2.12 18.63
CA PHE A 159 18.30 -1.38 18.46
C PHE A 159 18.44 -0.32 19.55
N GLN A 160 19.67 -0.01 19.94
CA GLN A 160 20.00 1.18 20.70
C GLN A 160 20.27 2.36 19.76
N HIS A 161 20.15 3.57 20.29
CA HIS A 161 20.47 4.78 19.57
C HIS A 161 21.90 4.74 19.03
N GLY A 162 22.05 4.86 17.71
CA GLY A 162 23.33 4.86 17.00
C GLY A 162 23.81 3.49 16.53
N ASP A 163 23.08 2.41 16.86
CA ASP A 163 23.39 1.05 16.39
C ASP A 163 23.35 0.95 14.86
N GLU A 164 24.12 0.01 14.33
CA GLU A 164 24.17 -0.26 12.91
C GLU A 164 23.20 -1.40 12.53
N ALA A 165 22.24 -1.07 11.67
CA ALA A 165 21.33 -2.04 11.09
C ALA A 165 21.90 -2.66 9.80
N LEU A 166 21.58 -3.92 9.59
CA LEU A 166 21.92 -4.69 8.40
C LEU A 166 20.65 -5.35 7.87
N ILE A 167 20.32 -5.05 6.62
CA ILE A 167 19.16 -5.59 5.91
C ILE A 167 19.65 -6.69 4.97
N ARG A 168 18.99 -7.85 5.01
CA ARG A 168 19.18 -8.95 4.05
C ARG A 168 17.88 -9.22 3.33
N VAL A 169 17.93 -9.39 2.01
CA VAL A 169 16.75 -9.66 1.17
C VAL A 169 17.04 -10.81 0.21
N ARG A 170 16.08 -11.74 0.09
CA ARG A 170 16.06 -12.84 -0.90
C ARG A 170 14.70 -12.93 -1.57
N THR A 171 14.67 -13.51 -2.77
CA THR A 171 13.45 -13.69 -3.55
C THR A 171 13.38 -15.10 -4.13
N THR A 172 12.17 -15.59 -4.38
CA THR A 172 11.97 -16.92 -4.99
C THR A 172 12.13 -16.93 -6.52
N GLN A 173 12.18 -15.75 -7.14
CA GLN A 173 12.40 -15.54 -8.58
C GLN A 173 13.26 -14.29 -8.78
N PRO A 174 14.00 -14.14 -9.89
CA PRO A 174 14.78 -12.93 -10.14
C PRO A 174 13.90 -11.67 -10.09
N ALA A 175 14.37 -10.66 -9.36
CA ALA A 175 13.53 -9.51 -9.02
C ALA A 175 14.33 -8.22 -8.82
N TYR A 176 13.70 -7.11 -9.16
CA TYR A 176 14.15 -5.77 -8.81
C TYR A 176 13.69 -5.44 -7.40
N ILE A 177 14.62 -5.10 -6.51
CA ILE A 177 14.38 -4.87 -5.09
C ILE A 177 14.34 -3.38 -4.78
N HIS A 178 13.35 -2.95 -4.02
CA HIS A 178 13.25 -1.60 -3.48
C HIS A 178 13.13 -1.69 -1.97
N VAL A 179 13.97 -0.94 -1.26
CA VAL A 179 14.02 -0.95 0.20
C VAL A 179 13.75 0.46 0.69
N PHE A 180 12.79 0.60 1.59
CA PHE A 180 12.41 1.86 2.21
C PHE A 180 12.58 1.77 3.72
N SER A 181 13.15 2.81 4.32
CA SER A 181 13.14 3.04 5.76
C SER A 181 11.99 3.97 6.10
N VAL A 182 11.21 3.63 7.12
CA VAL A 182 10.14 4.47 7.67
C VAL A 182 10.44 4.73 9.13
N THR A 183 10.75 5.98 9.47
CA THR A 183 11.16 6.38 10.82
C THR A 183 9.96 6.76 11.68
N GLY A 184 10.17 6.88 13.00
CA GLY A 184 9.09 7.15 13.96
C GLY A 184 8.40 8.52 13.80
N ASP A 185 9.05 9.45 13.11
CA ASP A 185 8.50 10.76 12.72
C ASP A 185 7.77 10.73 11.36
N GLY A 186 7.62 9.54 10.77
CA GLY A 186 6.94 9.32 9.50
C GLY A 186 7.78 9.61 8.26
N SER A 187 9.05 9.99 8.40
CA SER A 187 9.92 10.19 7.22
C SER A 187 10.16 8.86 6.50
N VAL A 188 10.18 8.91 5.16
CA VAL A 188 10.42 7.74 4.32
C VAL A 188 11.67 7.95 3.49
N SER A 189 12.68 7.09 3.64
CA SER A 189 13.91 7.13 2.84
C SER A 189 14.03 5.90 1.95
N MET A 190 14.26 6.11 0.65
CA MET A 190 14.58 5.01 -0.26
C MET A 190 16.05 4.60 -0.08
N LEU A 191 16.26 3.47 0.59
CA LEU A 191 17.57 2.86 0.82
C LEU A 191 18.08 2.13 -0.41
N VAL A 192 17.22 1.46 -1.18
CA VAL A 192 17.57 0.77 -2.42
C VAL A 192 16.48 1.01 -3.47
N PRO A 193 16.83 1.31 -4.75
CA PRO A 193 18.18 1.65 -5.23
C PRO A 193 18.67 2.99 -4.66
N ASN A 194 19.99 3.18 -4.63
CA ASN A 194 20.62 4.45 -4.21
C ASN A 194 21.90 4.73 -5.03
N ARG A 195 22.57 5.86 -4.81
CA ARG A 195 23.78 6.25 -5.58
C ARG A 195 24.96 5.27 -5.48
N PHE A 196 25.04 4.51 -4.39
CA PHE A 196 26.03 3.46 -4.17
C PHE A 196 25.54 2.07 -4.63
N MET A 197 24.23 1.91 -4.85
CA MET A 197 23.58 0.67 -5.27
C MET A 197 22.52 0.95 -6.35
N ALA A 198 22.97 1.35 -7.53
CA ALA A 198 22.05 1.67 -8.64
C ALA A 198 21.42 0.41 -9.25
N LYS A 199 22.16 -0.71 -9.26
CA LYS A 199 21.66 -2.02 -9.69
C LYS A 199 20.92 -2.67 -8.52
N ASN A 200 19.63 -2.92 -8.69
CA ASN A 200 18.78 -3.55 -7.69
C ASN A 200 18.13 -4.85 -8.17
N LEU A 201 18.53 -5.38 -9.33
CA LEU A 201 18.15 -6.72 -9.78
C LEU A 201 18.95 -7.75 -8.98
N VAL A 202 18.26 -8.73 -8.42
CA VAL A 202 18.80 -9.82 -7.60
C VAL A 202 18.31 -11.13 -8.20
N SER A 203 19.19 -12.11 -8.39
CA SER A 203 18.81 -13.47 -8.81
C SER A 203 18.38 -14.34 -7.62
N THR A 204 17.82 -15.53 -7.88
CA THR A 204 17.28 -16.43 -6.84
C THR A 204 18.33 -17.00 -5.89
N ASP A 205 19.57 -17.08 -6.35
CA ASP A 205 20.74 -17.56 -5.62
C ASP A 205 21.51 -16.43 -4.91
N GLU A 206 21.14 -15.18 -5.17
CA GLU A 206 21.76 -14.01 -4.57
C GLU A 206 20.98 -13.54 -3.32
N GLU A 207 21.73 -13.00 -2.36
CA GLU A 207 21.18 -12.25 -1.23
C GLU A 207 21.62 -10.80 -1.36
N LEU A 208 20.65 -9.88 -1.42
CA LEU A 208 20.95 -8.46 -1.30
C LEU A 208 21.23 -8.14 0.16
N VAL A 209 22.41 -7.58 0.41
CA VAL A 209 22.83 -7.13 1.74
C VAL A 209 23.05 -5.63 1.72
N PHE A 210 22.35 -4.90 2.58
CA PHE A 210 22.46 -3.45 2.70
C PHE A 210 22.67 -3.00 4.16
N PRO A 211 23.70 -2.17 4.45
CA PRO A 211 24.82 -1.84 3.56
C PRO A 211 25.70 -3.07 3.27
N SER A 212 26.22 -3.18 2.04
CA SER A 212 27.16 -4.25 1.68
C SER A 212 28.54 -4.02 2.31
N GLU A 213 29.39 -5.05 2.37
CA GLU A 213 30.76 -4.89 2.90
C GLU A 213 31.58 -3.85 2.11
N ALA A 214 31.45 -3.83 0.79
CA ALA A 214 32.10 -2.81 -0.05
C ALA A 214 31.64 -1.39 0.30
N MET A 215 30.35 -1.21 0.60
CA MET A 215 29.81 0.07 1.08
C MET A 215 30.35 0.45 2.46
N LYS A 216 30.46 -0.52 3.38
CA LYS A 216 31.02 -0.28 4.71
C LYS A 216 32.48 0.16 4.64
N THR A 217 33.27 -0.38 3.70
CA THR A 217 34.68 0.02 3.47
C THR A 217 34.82 1.48 3.07
N ILE A 218 33.85 2.03 2.33
CA ILE A 218 33.83 3.46 1.94
C ILE A 218 33.04 4.34 2.94
N GLY A 219 32.73 3.81 4.13
CA GLY A 219 32.11 4.57 5.23
C GLY A 219 30.58 4.64 5.21
N VAL A 220 29.89 3.94 4.30
CA VAL A 220 28.43 3.92 4.27
C VAL A 220 27.92 2.95 5.34
N ARG A 221 27.18 3.50 6.32
CA ARG A 221 26.56 2.77 7.43
C ARG A 221 25.08 3.14 7.51
N LEU A 222 24.24 2.17 7.87
CA LEU A 222 22.84 2.40 8.21
C LEU A 222 22.74 2.50 9.73
N ARG A 223 22.74 3.73 10.26
CA ARG A 223 22.64 3.98 11.69
C ARG A 223 21.19 4.25 12.08
N VAL A 224 20.74 3.55 13.10
CA VAL A 224 19.40 3.72 13.66
C VAL A 224 19.41 4.90 14.64
N MET A 225 18.49 5.84 14.49
CA MET A 225 18.50 7.08 15.26
C MET A 225 17.14 7.32 15.91
N LEU A 226 17.13 7.60 17.22
CA LEU A 226 15.93 8.09 17.87
C LEU A 226 15.63 9.53 17.43
N PRO A 227 14.35 9.87 17.16
CA PRO A 227 13.91 11.26 17.08
C PRO A 227 14.29 12.03 18.35
N LYS A 228 14.57 13.32 18.19
CA LYS A 228 14.91 14.19 19.33
C LYS A 228 13.83 14.06 20.41
N GLN A 229 14.26 13.85 21.66
CA GLN A 229 13.40 13.75 22.85
C GLN A 229 12.58 12.45 22.99
N ALA A 230 12.66 11.52 22.02
CA ALA A 230 12.04 10.20 22.16
C ALA A 230 12.89 9.27 23.03
N LYS A 231 12.24 8.46 23.89
CA LYS A 231 12.90 7.38 24.65
C LYS A 231 12.83 6.02 23.94
N LYS A 232 11.85 5.89 23.04
CA LYS A 232 11.66 4.74 22.18
C LYS A 232 10.94 5.17 20.90
N ALA A 233 11.18 4.45 19.81
CA ALA A 233 10.45 4.61 18.56
C ALA A 233 10.25 3.24 17.91
N THR A 234 9.08 3.02 17.31
CA THR A 234 8.86 1.90 16.40
C THR A 234 9.04 2.40 14.98
N GLU A 235 9.88 1.71 14.24
CA GLU A 235 10.27 2.03 12.88
C GLU A 235 10.17 0.77 12.01
N TYR A 236 10.23 0.95 10.69
CA TYR A 236 10.00 -0.15 9.77
C TYR A 236 10.96 -0.11 8.59
N ILE A 237 11.42 -1.29 8.18
CA ILE A 237 11.98 -1.49 6.85
C ILE A 237 10.91 -2.14 5.99
N LYS A 238 10.60 -1.50 4.87
CA LYS A 238 9.75 -2.08 3.84
C LYS A 238 10.59 -2.54 2.67
N VAL A 239 10.30 -3.75 2.19
CA VAL A 239 10.87 -4.29 0.96
C VAL A 239 9.75 -4.57 -0.04
N ILE A 240 9.93 -4.09 -1.26
CA ILE A 240 9.07 -4.38 -2.41
C ILE A 240 9.96 -5.03 -3.48
N ALA A 241 9.50 -6.14 -4.05
CA ALA A 241 10.18 -6.85 -5.12
C ALA A 241 9.29 -6.87 -6.36
N THR A 242 9.81 -6.54 -7.53
CA THR A 242 9.07 -6.57 -8.81
C THR A 242 9.79 -7.45 -9.83
N LYS A 243 9.05 -8.26 -10.60
CA LYS A 243 9.62 -9.12 -11.65
C LYS A 243 10.15 -8.34 -12.85
N ARG A 244 9.55 -7.17 -13.12
CA ARG A 244 9.96 -6.25 -14.18
C ARG A 244 10.53 -4.96 -13.59
N PRO A 245 11.39 -4.23 -14.33
CA PRO A 245 11.95 -2.98 -13.84
C PRO A 245 10.83 -1.94 -13.70
N VAL A 246 10.62 -1.48 -12.47
CA VAL A 246 9.67 -0.40 -12.15
C VAL A 246 10.42 0.63 -11.33
N GLN A 247 10.45 1.87 -11.82
CA GLN A 247 10.84 2.98 -10.98
C GLN A 247 9.66 3.24 -10.04
N LEU A 248 9.74 3.01 -8.73
CA LEU A 248 8.55 3.11 -7.86
C LEU A 248 8.21 4.55 -7.42
N VAL A 249 9.20 5.45 -7.44
CA VAL A 249 9.06 6.81 -6.93
C VAL A 249 9.52 7.80 -8.00
N THR A 250 8.76 8.87 -8.21
CA THR A 250 9.18 9.98 -9.09
C THR A 250 10.33 10.75 -8.43
N GLU A 251 11.15 11.46 -9.20
CA GLU A 251 12.32 12.16 -8.65
C GLU A 251 11.90 13.16 -7.55
N GLY A 252 12.38 12.93 -6.33
CA GLY A 252 12.23 13.85 -5.19
C GLY A 252 13.55 14.58 -4.90
N PRO A 253 13.54 15.56 -3.98
CA PRO A 253 14.74 16.27 -3.58
C PRO A 253 15.83 15.27 -3.16
N ALA A 254 16.97 15.31 -3.85
CA ALA A 254 18.14 14.51 -3.51
C ALA A 254 18.95 15.21 -2.40
N ASP A 255 18.27 15.62 -1.32
CA ASP A 255 18.92 16.27 -0.17
C ASP A 255 19.64 15.18 0.64
N GLY A 256 20.82 14.80 0.16
CA GLY A 256 21.73 13.84 0.81
C GLY A 256 22.01 12.56 0.01
N THR A 257 22.45 11.51 0.73
CA THR A 257 22.79 10.20 0.15
C THR A 257 21.59 9.43 -0.39
N PHE A 258 20.46 9.59 0.27
CA PHE A 258 19.23 8.85 0.03
C PHE A 258 18.11 9.83 -0.30
N ARG A 259 17.20 9.42 -1.19
CA ARG A 259 15.98 10.18 -1.46
C ARG A 259 15.07 10.03 -0.24
N THR A 260 14.83 11.14 0.46
CA THR A 260 14.03 11.17 1.69
C THR A 260 12.84 12.08 1.49
N PHE A 261 11.67 11.58 1.86
CA PHE A 261 10.38 12.24 1.72
C PHE A 261 9.85 12.52 3.12
N ALA A 262 9.44 13.75 3.38
CA ALA A 262 8.83 14.10 4.67
C ALA A 262 7.50 13.36 4.82
N GLY A 263 7.16 12.95 6.05
CA GLY A 263 5.97 12.14 6.40
C GLY A 263 4.59 12.77 6.15
N ALA A 264 4.48 13.72 5.22
CA ALA A 264 3.24 14.29 4.72
C ALA A 264 3.22 14.41 3.17
N GLU A 265 4.30 14.00 2.48
CA GLU A 265 4.35 13.98 1.02
C GLU A 265 3.61 12.75 0.48
N GLY A 266 2.28 12.81 0.49
CA GLY A 266 1.43 11.79 -0.11
C GLY A 266 1.77 11.49 -1.58
N ALA A 267 2.53 12.36 -2.27
CA ALA A 267 2.96 12.16 -3.65
C ALA A 267 3.81 10.90 -3.84
N MET A 268 4.82 10.64 -2.99
CA MET A 268 5.68 9.46 -3.13
C MET A 268 4.88 8.17 -2.93
N ILE A 269 4.04 8.16 -1.91
CA ILE A 269 3.16 7.04 -1.58
C ILE A 269 2.20 6.76 -2.74
N GLN A 270 1.61 7.83 -3.28
CA GLN A 270 0.72 7.74 -4.44
C GLN A 270 1.44 7.22 -5.67
N ASP A 271 2.70 7.61 -5.90
CA ASP A 271 3.50 7.07 -6.99
C ASP A 271 3.74 5.57 -6.83
N VAL A 272 4.16 5.12 -5.64
CA VAL A 272 4.40 3.69 -5.39
C VAL A 272 3.12 2.91 -5.65
N VAL A 273 2.00 3.32 -5.05
CA VAL A 273 0.72 2.62 -5.24
C VAL A 273 0.29 2.64 -6.70
N LYS A 274 0.33 3.81 -7.36
CA LYS A 274 -0.06 3.94 -8.77
C LYS A 274 0.76 3.00 -9.64
N ARG A 275 2.06 2.89 -9.41
CA ARG A 275 2.95 2.07 -10.23
C ARG A 275 2.80 0.58 -9.94
N LEU A 276 2.53 0.19 -8.69
CA LEU A 276 2.21 -1.20 -8.34
C LEU A 276 0.82 -1.62 -8.85
N ALA A 277 -0.15 -0.72 -8.89
CA ALA A 277 -1.48 -1.00 -9.42
C ALA A 277 -1.47 -1.30 -10.94
N LEU A 278 -0.40 -0.94 -11.65
CA LEU A 278 -0.17 -1.28 -13.05
C LEU A 278 0.50 -2.66 -13.24
N LEU A 279 0.87 -3.35 -12.16
CA LEU A 279 1.44 -4.68 -12.19
C LEU A 279 0.35 -5.74 -11.99
N GLU A 280 0.59 -6.92 -12.55
CA GLU A 280 -0.18 -8.10 -12.17
C GLU A 280 0.18 -8.54 -10.74
N ASP A 281 -0.77 -9.19 -10.08
CA ASP A 281 -0.62 -9.61 -8.67
C ASP A 281 0.55 -10.57 -8.47
N GLU A 282 0.89 -11.33 -9.50
CA GLU A 282 2.01 -12.26 -9.53
C GLU A 282 3.33 -11.57 -9.93
N GLU A 283 3.32 -10.31 -10.35
CA GLU A 283 4.50 -9.56 -10.80
C GLU A 283 5.23 -8.82 -9.68
N TRP A 284 4.67 -8.75 -8.48
CA TRP A 284 5.32 -8.12 -7.35
C TRP A 284 5.00 -8.82 -6.03
N ALA A 285 5.87 -8.62 -5.04
CA ALA A 285 5.72 -9.14 -3.69
C ALA A 285 6.32 -8.15 -2.70
N GLU A 286 5.92 -8.26 -1.43
CA GLU A 286 6.39 -7.36 -0.40
C GLU A 286 6.57 -7.99 0.98
N ILE A 287 7.35 -7.33 1.83
CA ILE A 287 7.46 -7.64 3.25
C ILE A 287 7.78 -6.38 4.06
N THR A 288 7.22 -6.30 5.28
CA THR A 288 7.49 -5.23 6.25
C THR A 288 8.20 -5.82 7.46
N LEU A 289 9.29 -5.19 7.90
CA LEU A 289 10.08 -5.58 9.07
C LEU A 289 9.99 -4.46 10.13
N PRO A 290 9.15 -4.62 11.16
CA PRO A 290 9.14 -3.71 12.29
C PRO A 290 10.40 -3.89 13.15
N TYR A 291 10.92 -2.80 13.68
CA TYR A 291 11.94 -2.80 14.73
C TYR A 291 11.71 -1.66 15.73
N GLU A 292 12.24 -1.83 16.93
CA GLU A 292 12.20 -0.81 17.99
C GLU A 292 13.58 -0.18 18.17
N VAL A 293 13.60 1.12 18.38
CA VAL A 293 14.79 1.87 18.78
C VAL A 293 14.61 2.29 20.23
N ARG A 294 15.65 2.10 21.04
CA ARG A 294 15.72 2.50 22.45
C ARG A 294 16.90 3.42 22.70
N GLN A 295 16.83 4.12 23.84
CA GLN A 295 17.89 5.00 24.31
C GLN A 295 19.01 4.20 24.99
#